data_AF-A0A482VBU7-F1
#
_entry.id   AF-A0A482VBU7-F1
#
_cell.length_a   1.000
_cell.length_b   1.000
_cell.length_c   1.000
_cell.angle_alpha   90.00
_cell.angle_beta   90.00
_cell.angle_gamma   90.00
#
_symmetry.space_group_name_H-M   'P 1'
#
loop_
_entity.id
_entity.type
_entity.pdbx_description
1 polymer ?
#
loop_
_entity_poly.entity_id
_entity_poly.type
_entity_poly.pdbx_seq_one_letter_code
_entity_poly.pdbx_strand_id
1 'polypeptide(L)'
;MSPTQLKHLRNCETSKEVWDKLKSVYASQGPIRKATLLEQLLSLKLSEGEDVRDHLSRFMDTVDKLHGMNIEINGDLLSVMLLHSLPDSFD
;
A
#
# COMPACT_ATOMS: atom_id res chain seq x y z
N MET A 1 14.14 -11.89 -2.94
CA MET A 1 13.54 -12.06 -4.29
C MET A 1 13.01 -13.49 -4.40
N SER A 2 11.74 -13.68 -4.73
CA SER A 2 11.14 -15.03 -4.81
C SER A 2 11.58 -15.76 -6.10
N PRO A 3 11.97 -17.04 -6.04
CA PRO A 3 12.47 -17.83 -7.20
C PRO A 3 11.50 -17.90 -8.39
N THR A 4 10.21 -17.66 -8.15
CA THR A 4 9.14 -17.80 -9.16
C THR A 4 9.18 -16.71 -10.24
N GLN A 5 9.73 -15.53 -9.93
CA GLN A 5 9.79 -14.40 -10.87
C GLN A 5 10.76 -14.66 -12.05
N LEU A 6 11.82 -15.44 -11.83
CA LEU A 6 12.84 -15.74 -12.84
C LEU A 6 12.34 -16.71 -13.93
N LYS A 7 11.32 -17.53 -13.66
CA LYS A 7 10.74 -18.45 -14.67
C LYS A 7 10.07 -17.70 -15.83
N HIS A 8 9.56 -16.49 -15.60
CA HIS A 8 8.88 -15.69 -16.62
C HIS A 8 9.85 -14.96 -17.58
N LEU A 9 11.13 -14.88 -17.23
CA LEU A 9 12.19 -14.26 -18.03
C LEU A 9 12.90 -15.25 -18.97
N ARG A 10 12.63 -16.57 -18.81
CA ARG A 10 13.32 -17.65 -19.52
C ARG A 10 13.11 -17.64 -21.04
N ASN A 11 12.08 -16.94 -21.53
CA ASN A 11 11.74 -16.87 -22.96
C ASN A 11 12.01 -15.47 -23.56
N CYS A 12 12.74 -14.59 -22.86
CA CYS A 12 13.12 -13.29 -23.38
C CYS A 12 14.54 -13.39 -23.95
N GLU A 13 14.72 -13.05 -25.23
CA GLU A 13 16.01 -13.19 -25.93
C GLU A 13 16.83 -11.89 -25.86
N THR A 14 16.16 -10.75 -25.65
CA THR A 14 16.81 -9.44 -25.56
C THR A 14 16.62 -8.81 -24.19
N SER A 15 17.60 -8.00 -23.78
CA SER A 15 17.51 -7.21 -22.54
C SER A 15 16.31 -6.26 -22.53
N LYS A 16 15.85 -5.83 -23.70
CA LYS A 16 14.65 -5.00 -23.85
C LYS A 16 13.37 -5.76 -23.52
N GLU A 17 13.21 -6.99 -24.00
CA GLU A 17 12.04 -7.82 -23.68
C GLU A 17 11.97 -8.18 -22.18
N VAL A 18 13.12 -8.48 -21.58
CA VAL A 18 13.22 -8.68 -20.12
C VAL A 18 12.74 -7.43 -19.38
N TRP A 19 13.21 -6.25 -19.77
CA TRP A 19 12.82 -4.97 -19.17
C TRP A 19 11.34 -4.66 -19.37
N ASP A 20 10.80 -4.84 -20.57
CA ASP A 20 9.39 -4.58 -20.87
C ASP A 20 8.45 -5.53 -20.12
N LYS A 21 8.85 -6.79 -19.93
CA LYS A 21 8.07 -7.77 -19.17
C LYS A 21 8.10 -7.49 -17.68
N LEU A 22 9.25 -7.12 -17.12
CA LEU A 22 9.33 -6.60 -15.76
C LEU A 22 8.46 -5.35 -15.63
N LYS A 23 8.59 -4.38 -16.53
CA LYS A 23 7.76 -3.17 -16.52
C LYS A 23 6.27 -3.50 -16.55
N SER A 24 5.83 -4.46 -17.37
CA SER A 24 4.42 -4.89 -17.42
C SER A 24 3.94 -5.55 -16.12
N VAL A 25 4.72 -6.47 -15.54
CA VAL A 25 4.39 -7.14 -14.27
C VAL A 25 4.37 -6.15 -13.11
N TYR A 26 5.36 -5.26 -13.03
CA TYR A 26 5.43 -4.27 -11.95
C TYR A 26 4.46 -3.10 -12.16
N ALA A 27 4.16 -2.72 -13.42
CA ALA A 27 3.16 -1.70 -13.73
C ALA A 27 1.73 -2.21 -13.51
N SER A 28 1.41 -3.47 -13.81
CA SER A 28 0.07 -4.03 -13.49
C SER A 28 -0.15 -4.15 -11.98
N GLN A 29 0.91 -4.44 -11.23
CA GLN A 29 0.89 -4.39 -9.76
C GLN A 29 0.74 -2.97 -9.23
N GLY A 30 1.21 -1.94 -9.94
CA GLY A 30 1.17 -0.55 -9.48
C GLY A 30 -0.23 -0.05 -9.11
N PRO A 31 -1.17 0.08 -10.07
CA PRO A 31 -2.54 0.56 -9.80
C PRO A 31 -3.33 -0.34 -8.85
N ILE A 32 -3.22 -1.66 -8.99
CA ILE A 32 -3.93 -2.60 -8.10
C ILE A 32 -3.41 -2.46 -6.67
N ARG A 33 -2.09 -2.45 -6.46
CA ARG A 33 -1.48 -2.28 -5.14
C ARG A 33 -1.79 -0.91 -4.53
N LYS A 34 -1.84 0.13 -5.36
CA LYS A 34 -2.30 1.47 -4.94
C LYS A 34 -3.73 1.43 -4.41
N ALA A 35 -4.64 0.83 -5.18
CA ALA A 35 -6.04 0.66 -4.78
C ALA A 35 -6.17 -0.17 -3.50
N THR A 36 -5.45 -1.30 -3.39
CA THR A 36 -5.44 -2.13 -2.19
C THR A 36 -4.94 -1.39 -0.96
N LEU A 37 -3.87 -0.59 -1.07
CA LEU A 37 -3.35 0.18 0.06
C LEU A 37 -4.32 1.31 0.48
N LEU A 38 -4.99 1.96 -0.48
CA LEU A 38 -6.03 2.95 -0.19
C LEU A 38 -7.23 2.30 0.51
N GLU A 39 -7.68 1.14 0.03
CA GLU A 39 -8.74 0.37 0.66
C GLU A 39 -8.35 -0.06 2.08
N GLN A 40 -7.11 -0.51 2.29
CA GLN A 40 -6.58 -0.84 3.62
C GLN A 40 -6.57 0.37 4.55
N LEU A 41 -6.14 1.55 4.06
CA LEU A 41 -6.13 2.77 4.86
C LEU A 41 -7.55 3.20 5.27
N LEU A 42 -8.50 3.13 4.33
CA LEU A 42 -9.91 3.50 4.55
C LEU A 42 -10.67 2.53 5.46
N SER A 43 -10.29 1.24 5.44
CA SER A 43 -10.92 0.19 6.23
C SER A 43 -10.24 -0.03 7.58
N LEU A 44 -9.10 0.62 7.85
CA LEU A 44 -8.40 0.50 9.13
C LEU A 44 -9.27 1.09 10.25
N LYS A 45 -9.55 0.28 11.26
CA LYS A 45 -10.33 0.64 12.44
C LYS A 45 -9.64 0.11 13.68
N LEU A 46 -9.49 0.96 14.69
CA LEU A 46 -9.04 0.57 16.02
C LEU A 46 -10.20 -0.13 16.73
N SER A 47 -9.94 -1.33 17.23
CA SER A 47 -10.94 -2.08 18.01
C SER A 47 -10.96 -1.63 19.47
N GLU A 48 -12.09 -1.78 20.14
CA GLU A 48 -12.19 -1.53 21.59
C GLU A 48 -11.18 -2.38 22.37
N GLY A 49 -10.35 -1.72 23.18
CA GLY A 49 -9.28 -2.35 23.95
C GLY A 49 -7.99 -2.68 23.19
N GLU A 50 -7.88 -2.31 21.90
CA GLU A 50 -6.63 -2.40 21.15
C GLU A 50 -5.69 -1.22 21.49
N ASP A 51 -4.38 -1.44 21.37
CA ASP A 51 -3.39 -0.38 21.63
C ASP A 51 -3.43 0.68 20.52
N VAL A 52 -3.75 1.91 20.90
CA VAL A 52 -3.78 3.09 20.03
C VAL A 52 -2.44 3.32 19.33
N ARG A 53 -1.31 3.02 20.00
CA ARG A 53 0.03 3.19 19.44
C ARG A 53 0.27 2.21 18.29
N ASP A 54 -0.12 0.95 18.47
CA ASP A 54 0.01 -0.06 17.42
C ASP A 54 -0.89 0.26 16.24
N HIS A 55 -2.10 0.79 16.50
CA HIS A 55 -2.97 1.30 15.45
C HIS A 55 -2.36 2.49 14.69
N LEU A 56 -1.84 3.49 15.40
CA LEU A 56 -1.18 4.63 14.77
C LEU A 56 0.03 4.19 13.93
N SER A 57 0.83 3.23 14.41
CA SER A 57 1.93 2.67 13.65
C SER A 57 1.44 2.04 12.35
N ARG A 58 0.40 1.18 12.39
CA ARG A 58 -0.18 0.56 11.17
C ARG A 58 -0.76 1.58 10.20
N PHE A 59 -1.40 2.63 10.73
CA PHE A 59 -1.95 3.72 9.92
C PHE A 59 -0.82 4.45 9.18
N MET A 60 0.20 4.91 9.91
CA MET A 60 1.35 5.62 9.35
C MET A 60 2.15 4.75 8.38
N ASP A 61 2.38 3.48 8.69
CA ASP A 61 3.03 2.52 7.79
C ASP A 61 2.32 2.38 6.44
N THR A 62 0.98 2.49 6.44
CA THR A 62 0.17 2.43 5.22
C THR A 62 0.28 3.72 4.42
N VAL A 63 0.28 4.87 5.10
CA VAL A 63 0.53 6.20 4.49
C VAL A 63 1.91 6.27 3.87
N ASP A 64 2.95 5.80 4.56
CA ASP A 64 4.33 5.80 4.06
C ASP A 64 4.50 4.90 2.83
N LYS A 65 3.81 3.75 2.80
CA LYS A 65 3.78 2.88 1.60
C LYS A 65 3.12 3.57 0.41
N LEU A 66 2.03 4.32 0.64
CA LEU A 66 1.34 5.09 -0.40
C LEU A 66 2.24 6.23 -0.91
N HIS A 67 2.90 6.95 0.00
CA HIS A 67 3.87 7.99 -0.33
C HIS A 67 5.03 7.44 -1.17
N GLY A 68 5.59 6.28 -0.79
CA GLY A 68 6.61 5.57 -1.57
C GLY A 68 6.16 5.11 -2.97
N MET A 69 4.86 5.17 -3.26
CA MET A 69 4.26 4.91 -4.57
C MET A 69 3.81 6.19 -5.31
N ASN A 70 4.28 7.35 -4.86
CA ASN A 70 3.91 8.68 -5.33
C ASN A 70 2.40 8.95 -5.22
N ILE A 71 1.78 8.49 -4.13
CA ILE A 71 0.43 8.94 -3.72
C ILE A 71 0.61 9.82 -2.50
N GLU A 72 0.35 11.11 -2.68
CA GLU A 72 0.28 12.06 -1.58
C GLU A 72 -1.18 12.23 -1.17
N ILE A 73 -1.44 12.06 0.13
CA ILE A 73 -2.74 12.35 0.73
C ILE A 73 -2.59 13.66 1.50
N ASN A 74 -3.52 14.58 1.29
CA ASN A 74 -3.55 15.85 1.99
C ASN A 74 -3.60 15.63 3.52
N GLY A 75 -2.88 16.45 4.28
CA GLY A 75 -2.75 16.30 5.74
C GLY A 75 -4.07 16.47 6.50
N ASP A 76 -4.96 17.36 6.06
CA ASP A 76 -6.27 17.53 6.67
C ASP A 76 -7.13 16.29 6.42
N LEU A 77 -7.09 15.74 5.19
CA LEU A 77 -7.77 14.49 4.86
C LEU A 77 -7.22 13.31 5.67
N LEU A 78 -5.90 13.19 5.82
CA LEU A 78 -5.29 12.16 6.67
C LEU A 78 -5.76 12.27 8.13
N SER A 79 -5.87 13.49 8.63
CA SER A 79 -6.35 13.75 9.99
C SER A 79 -7.81 13.31 10.15
N VAL A 80 -8.67 13.62 9.18
CA VAL A 80 -10.07 13.17 9.17
C VAL A 80 -10.17 11.64 9.09
N MET A 81 -9.35 10.99 8.25
CA MET A 81 -9.31 9.53 8.12
C MET A 81 -8.85 8.86 9.42
N LEU A 82 -7.85 9.44 10.09
CA LEU A 82 -7.36 8.95 11.37
C LEU A 82 -8.44 9.05 12.44
N LEU A 83 -9.12 10.20 12.57
CA LEU A 83 -10.23 10.38 13.51
C LEU A 83 -11.35 9.37 13.26
N HIS A 84 -11.76 9.19 11.99
CA HIS A 84 -12.75 8.18 11.63
C HIS A 84 -12.28 6.75 11.91
N SER A 85 -10.98 6.48 12.04
CA SER A 85 -10.47 5.15 12.33
C SER A 85 -10.54 4.76 13.81
N LEU A 86 -10.79 5.74 14.70
CA LEU A 86 -10.90 5.52 16.13
C LEU A 86 -12.32 5.04 16.51
N PRO A 87 -12.49 4.32 17.63
CA PRO A 87 -13.79 3.99 18.17
C PRO A 87 -14.44 5.21 18.80
N ASP A 88 -15.78 5.18 18.92
CA ASP A 88 -16.60 6.24 19.50
C ASP A 88 -16.21 6.57 20.97
N SER A 89 -15.52 5.67 21.66
CA SER A 89 -14.99 5.90 23.01
C SER A 89 -13.89 6.98 23.08
N PHE A 90 -13.34 7.38 21.95
CA PHE A 90 -12.30 8.41 21.82
C PHE A 90 -12.83 9.76 21.29
N ASP A 91 -14.14 9.86 21.03
CA ASP A 91 -14.80 11.09 20.58
C ASP A 91 -15.03 12.09 21.73
#